data_AF-A0ABD3VN29-F1
#
_entry.id   AF-A0ABD3VN29-F1
#
_cell.length_a   1.000
_cell.length_b   1.000
_cell.length_c   1.000
_cell.angle_alpha   90.00
_cell.angle_beta   90.00
_cell.angle_gamma   90.00
#
_symmetry.space_group_name_H-M   'P 1'
#
loop_
_entity.id
_entity.type
_entity.pdbx_description
1 polymer ?
#
loop_
_entity_poly.entity_id
_entity_poly.type
_entity_poly.pdbx_seq_one_letter_code
_entity_poly.pdbx_strand_id
1 'polypeptide(L)'
;MYERSNSVVNVTLYMDGRSNCETSSASALPSAWHEFPVFSGFGTIDPSVSLAAVRAIESNDMMPIIKEELKNRIHYKRMTEGREELMTDFTEKPKTELTTEEKEKVERRREQNRMAARRFREKQITRGTKLQKKTQELESNNTSLRNQIRELRKEKEILQSQLQAHLSVCPYVNGPYIQPNFPL
;
A
#
# COMPACT_ATOMS: atom_id res chain seq x y z
N MET A 1 -1.92 -17.82 31.52
CA MET A 1 -0.92 -18.44 30.63
C MET A 1 -1.47 -18.42 29.21
N TYR A 2 -0.93 -17.54 28.36
CA TYR A 2 -1.11 -17.60 26.90
C TYR A 2 0.16 -16.98 26.32
N GLU A 3 1.07 -17.83 25.86
CA GLU A 3 2.34 -17.43 25.28
C GLU A 3 2.10 -16.83 23.88
N ARG A 4 2.62 -15.62 23.66
CA ARG A 4 2.69 -15.02 22.33
C ARG A 4 3.81 -15.69 21.56
N SER A 5 3.48 -16.65 20.73
CA SER A 5 4.39 -17.15 19.69
C SER A 5 4.63 -16.04 18.66
N ASN A 6 5.80 -15.39 18.75
CA ASN A 6 6.30 -14.49 17.72
C ASN A 6 6.68 -15.32 16.48
N SER A 7 5.75 -15.49 15.54
CA SER A 7 6.07 -15.92 14.18
C SER A 7 6.40 -14.68 13.36
N VAL A 8 7.67 -14.51 13.05
CA VAL A 8 8.17 -13.45 12.16
C VAL A 8 7.69 -13.77 10.75
N VAL A 9 6.57 -13.16 10.34
CA VAL A 9 6.14 -13.18 8.94
C VAL A 9 6.99 -12.16 8.20
N ASN A 10 7.95 -12.66 7.43
CA ASN A 10 8.82 -11.86 6.58
C ASN A 10 7.99 -11.29 5.42
N VAL A 11 7.61 -10.00 5.51
CA VAL A 11 6.94 -9.30 4.42
C VAL A 11 8.02 -8.71 3.53
N THR A 12 8.39 -9.43 2.48
CA THR A 12 9.20 -8.90 1.37
C THR A 12 8.38 -7.84 0.63
N LEU A 13 8.77 -6.58 0.77
CA LEU A 13 8.29 -5.47 -0.04
C LEU A 13 8.80 -5.65 -1.47
N TYR A 14 7.89 -6.03 -2.37
CA TYR A 14 8.08 -5.97 -3.81
C TYR A 14 8.19 -4.49 -4.21
N MET A 15 9.38 -4.05 -4.61
CA MET A 15 9.61 -2.76 -5.26
C MET A 15 9.43 -2.97 -6.77
N ASP A 16 8.24 -2.64 -7.28
CA ASP A 16 8.03 -2.58 -8.73
C ASP A 16 8.77 -1.39 -9.32
N GLY A 17 9.62 -1.71 -10.29
CA GLY A 17 10.49 -0.79 -10.99
C GLY A 17 9.74 0.26 -11.81
N ARG A 18 10.33 1.45 -11.85
CA ARG A 18 10.17 2.35 -12.98
C ARG A 18 11.47 2.41 -13.75
N SER A 19 11.28 2.07 -15.02
CA SER A 19 12.21 1.94 -16.12
C SER A 19 13.06 3.18 -16.38
N ASN A 20 14.29 2.93 -16.79
CA ASN A 20 15.21 3.83 -17.47
C ASN A 20 14.55 4.59 -18.63
N CYS A 21 14.88 5.88 -18.77
CA CYS A 21 14.99 6.52 -20.07
C CYS A 21 16.26 7.40 -20.09
N GLU A 22 17.31 6.75 -20.58
CA GLU A 22 18.42 7.24 -21.39
C GLU A 22 18.68 8.75 -21.46
N THR A 23 19.85 9.12 -20.98
CA THR A 23 20.65 10.24 -21.46
C THR A 23 20.99 10.05 -22.94
N SER A 24 20.55 10.96 -23.82
CA SER A 24 21.30 11.32 -25.03
C SER A 24 20.93 12.67 -25.63
N SER A 25 22.02 13.34 -26.03
CA SER A 25 22.18 14.44 -26.98
C SER A 25 21.53 15.79 -26.69
N ALA A 26 22.43 16.74 -26.43
CA ALA A 26 22.26 18.16 -26.63
C ALA A 26 21.70 18.51 -28.02
N SER A 27 20.71 19.40 -28.09
CA SER A 27 20.71 20.55 -29.00
C SER A 27 19.42 21.37 -28.84
N ALA A 28 19.59 22.69 -28.90
CA ALA A 28 18.58 23.75 -28.95
C ALA A 28 17.86 24.11 -27.64
N LEU A 29 18.54 24.90 -26.80
CA LEU A 29 17.83 25.81 -25.89
C LEU A 29 17.20 26.95 -26.72
N PRO A 30 15.93 27.33 -26.47
CA PRO A 30 15.27 28.45 -27.14
C PRO A 30 16.01 29.78 -26.90
N SER A 31 16.00 30.68 -27.88
CA SER A 31 16.71 31.98 -27.86
C SER A 31 16.34 32.95 -26.72
N ALA A 32 15.48 32.56 -25.78
CA ALA A 32 14.97 33.39 -24.69
C ALA A 32 15.84 33.40 -23.41
N TRP A 33 16.95 32.66 -23.38
CA TRP A 33 17.85 32.61 -22.20
C TRP A 33 18.91 33.73 -22.17
N HIS A 34 18.85 34.71 -23.08
CA HIS A 34 19.80 35.82 -23.14
C HIS A 34 19.51 37.00 -22.19
N GLU A 35 18.50 36.90 -21.31
CA GLU A 35 18.21 37.93 -20.30
C GLU A 35 18.24 37.39 -18.87
N PHE A 36 19.11 36.42 -18.58
CA PHE A 36 19.63 36.35 -17.21
C PHE A 36 20.86 37.26 -17.15
N PRO A 37 20.83 38.36 -16.38
CA PRO A 37 22.01 39.19 -16.18
C PRO A 37 23.11 38.28 -15.66
N VAL A 38 24.20 38.16 -16.41
CA VAL A 38 25.45 37.64 -15.87
C VAL A 38 25.77 38.55 -14.69
N PHE A 39 25.68 38.00 -13.48
CA PHE A 39 25.97 38.71 -12.25
C PHE A 39 27.47 39.02 -12.22
N SER A 40 27.88 40.10 -12.89
CA SER A 40 29.21 40.66 -12.83
C SER A 40 29.35 41.46 -11.55
N GLY A 41 29.45 40.75 -10.44
CA GLY A 41 29.80 41.34 -9.16
C GLY A 41 30.02 40.23 -8.18
N PHE A 42 31.15 40.20 -7.50
CA PHE A 42 31.19 39.60 -6.17
C PHE A 42 30.34 40.52 -5.26
N GLY A 43 29.02 40.49 -5.45
CA GLY A 43 28.06 41.23 -4.66
C GLY A 43 27.95 40.55 -3.30
N THR A 44 28.05 41.35 -2.24
CA THR A 44 27.87 40.92 -0.86
C THR A 44 26.61 40.06 -0.74
N ILE A 45 26.72 38.86 -0.16
CA ILE A 45 25.59 37.99 0.13
C ILE A 45 24.56 38.78 0.94
N ASP A 46 23.29 38.71 0.55
CA ASP A 46 22.21 39.38 1.26
C ASP A 46 22.23 39.00 2.76
N PRO A 47 22.22 39.97 3.69
CA PRO A 47 22.33 39.68 5.12
C PRO A 47 21.27 38.71 5.66
N SER A 48 20.07 38.69 5.07
CA SER A 48 18.98 37.77 5.46
C SER A 48 19.30 36.33 5.05
N VAL A 49 19.88 36.15 3.86
CA VAL A 49 20.32 34.84 3.35
C VAL A 49 21.48 34.28 4.16
N SER A 50 22.44 35.13 4.53
CA SER A 50 23.55 34.76 5.42
C SER A 50 23.02 34.31 6.79
N LEU A 51 22.09 35.07 7.38
CA LEU A 51 21.48 34.73 8.67
C LEU A 51 20.68 33.42 8.62
N ALA A 52 19.95 33.17 7.53
CA ALA A 52 19.24 31.90 7.34
C ALA A 52 20.19 30.71 7.24
N ALA A 53 21.34 30.88 6.58
CA ALA A 53 22.37 29.86 6.49
C ALA A 53 23.00 29.54 7.87
N VAL A 54 23.32 30.56 8.66
CA VAL A 54 23.81 30.39 10.04
C VAL A 54 22.80 29.62 10.89
N ARG A 55 21.52 30.02 10.86
CA ARG A 55 20.46 29.34 11.62
C ARG A 55 20.27 27.88 11.21
N ALA A 56 20.41 27.58 9.92
CA ALA A 56 20.28 26.21 9.42
C ALA A 56 21.44 25.32 9.88
N ILE A 57 22.66 25.87 9.95
CA ILE A 57 23.83 25.18 10.51
C ILE A 57 23.63 24.95 12.03
N GLU A 58 23.23 25.98 12.77
CA GLU A 58 23.02 25.90 14.22
C GLU A 58 21.91 24.91 14.60
N SER A 59 20.81 24.90 13.83
CA SER A 59 19.65 24.05 14.12
C SER A 59 19.75 22.66 13.48
N ASN A 60 20.77 22.43 12.64
CA ASN A 60 20.90 21.26 11.76
C ASN A 60 19.59 20.93 11.01
N ASP A 61 18.90 21.98 10.55
CA ASP A 61 17.62 21.93 9.85
C ASP A 61 17.70 22.86 8.63
N MET A 62 17.37 22.34 7.45
CA MET A 62 17.40 23.09 6.20
C MET A 62 16.21 24.05 6.05
N MET A 63 15.19 23.93 6.90
CA MET A 63 13.96 24.74 6.86
C MET A 63 14.19 26.27 6.81
N PRO A 64 15.15 26.88 7.52
CA PRO A 64 15.41 28.32 7.45
C PRO A 64 15.87 28.77 6.06
N ILE A 65 16.73 27.99 5.40
CA ILE A 65 17.24 28.29 4.06
C ILE A 65 16.10 28.15 3.03
N ILE A 66 15.30 27.08 3.13
CA ILE A 66 14.17 26.84 2.22
C ILE A 66 13.15 27.98 2.31
N LYS A 67 12.86 28.46 3.52
CA LYS A 67 11.96 29.60 3.74
C LYS A 67 12.49 30.88 3.11
N GLU A 68 13.78 31.14 3.23
CA GLU A 68 14.39 32.34 2.64
C GLU A 68 14.46 32.27 1.10
N GLU A 69 14.77 31.10 0.52
CA GLU A 69 14.72 30.91 -0.94
C GLU A 69 13.29 31.14 -1.47
N LEU A 70 12.29 30.56 -0.82
CA LEU A 70 10.89 30.73 -1.20
C LEU A 70 10.45 32.19 -1.08
N LYS A 71 10.86 32.89 -0.01
CA LYS A 71 10.60 34.31 0.19
C LYS A 71 11.18 35.15 -0.94
N ASN A 72 12.45 34.92 -1.30
CA ASN A 72 13.13 35.64 -2.37
C ASN A 72 12.50 35.35 -3.74
N ARG A 73 12.10 34.11 -4.00
CA ARG A 73 11.40 33.73 -5.24
C ARG A 73 10.06 34.45 -5.37
N ILE A 74 9.29 34.53 -4.28
CA ILE A 74 8.01 35.24 -4.25
C ILE A 74 8.21 36.74 -4.43
N HIS A 75 9.20 37.32 -3.74
CA HIS A 75 9.52 38.74 -3.82
C HIS A 75 9.94 39.14 -5.24
N TYR A 76 10.89 38.43 -5.83
CA TYR A 76 11.35 38.68 -7.20
C TYR A 76 10.21 38.64 -8.21
N LYS A 77 9.35 37.61 -8.12
CA LYS A 77 8.17 37.48 -9.00
C LYS A 77 7.20 38.66 -8.85
N ARG A 78 6.95 39.12 -7.63
CA ARG A 78 6.08 40.28 -7.37
C ARG A 78 6.65 41.58 -7.94
N MET A 79 7.94 41.81 -7.76
CA MET A 79 8.63 42.97 -8.31
C MET A 79 8.58 42.99 -9.84
N THR A 80 8.80 41.85 -10.50
CA THR A 80 8.70 41.75 -11.97
C THR A 80 7.27 41.98 -12.49
N GLU A 81 6.26 41.72 -11.66
CA GLU A 81 4.85 41.98 -11.98
C GLU A 81 4.41 43.41 -11.58
N GLY A 82 5.34 44.28 -11.15
CA GLY A 82 5.07 45.66 -10.75
C GLY A 82 4.33 45.80 -9.42
N ARG A 83 4.32 44.75 -8.60
CA ARG A 83 3.68 44.75 -7.27
C ARG A 83 4.72 45.03 -6.20
N GLU A 84 4.34 45.85 -5.22
CA GLU A 84 5.17 46.19 -4.07
C GLU A 84 5.52 44.96 -3.20
N GLU A 85 6.60 45.07 -2.43
CA GLU A 85 7.05 44.06 -1.50
C GLU A 85 5.97 43.71 -0.46
N LEU A 86 5.79 42.42 -0.20
CA LEU A 86 5.03 41.97 0.96
C LEU A 86 5.84 42.24 2.22
N MET A 87 5.53 43.33 2.92
CA MET A 87 5.85 43.42 4.35
C MET A 87 4.90 42.48 5.09
N THR A 88 5.35 41.25 5.32
CA THR A 88 4.70 40.38 6.29
C THR A 88 5.17 40.81 7.67
N ASP A 89 4.44 41.75 8.27
CA ASP A 89 4.59 41.98 9.71
C ASP A 89 4.27 40.64 10.39
N PHE A 90 5.27 40.02 10.99
CA PHE A 90 5.11 38.84 11.85
C PHE A 90 4.48 39.30 13.16
N THR A 91 3.32 39.94 13.10
CA THR A 91 2.47 40.14 14.26
C THR A 91 1.98 38.75 14.63
N GLU A 92 2.56 38.17 15.69
CA GLU A 92 2.06 36.94 16.27
C GLU A 92 0.56 37.13 16.50
N LYS A 93 -0.27 36.38 15.76
CA LYS A 93 -1.71 36.44 15.94
C LYS A 93 -1.98 36.17 17.42
N PRO A 94 -2.73 37.05 18.13
CA PRO A 94 -3.05 36.79 19.51
C PRO A 94 -3.73 35.43 19.58
N LYS A 95 -3.25 34.57 20.48
CA LYS A 95 -3.89 33.28 20.77
C LYS A 95 -5.27 33.60 21.32
N THR A 96 -6.28 33.64 20.46
CA THR A 96 -7.66 33.78 20.88
C THR A 96 -8.02 32.54 21.66
N GLU A 97 -8.26 32.73 22.96
CA GLU A 97 -8.78 31.66 23.79
C GLU A 97 -10.15 31.27 23.24
N LEU A 98 -10.31 30.00 22.85
CA LEU A 98 -11.60 29.46 22.43
C LEU A 98 -12.65 29.78 23.50
N THR A 99 -13.79 30.31 23.08
CA THR A 99 -14.91 30.52 23.98
C THR A 99 -15.37 29.17 24.55
N THR A 100 -16.04 29.19 25.71
CA THR A 100 -16.55 27.97 26.35
C THR A 100 -17.39 27.12 25.40
N GLU A 101 -18.24 27.77 24.60
CA GLU A 101 -19.07 27.14 23.57
C GLU A 101 -18.26 26.49 22.44
N GLU A 102 -17.18 27.13 21.99
CA GLU A 102 -16.29 26.58 20.96
C GLU A 102 -15.52 25.37 21.47
N LYS A 103 -15.07 25.39 22.73
CA LYS A 103 -14.38 24.27 23.39
C LYS A 103 -15.29 23.03 23.45
N GLU A 104 -16.55 23.19 23.83
CA GLU A 104 -17.53 22.09 23.87
C GLU A 104 -17.80 21.50 22.48
N LYS A 105 -17.95 22.36 21.46
CA LYS A 105 -18.16 21.92 20.08
C LYS A 105 -16.96 21.12 19.55
N VAL A 106 -15.73 21.53 19.86
CA VAL A 106 -14.52 20.81 19.51
C VAL A 106 -14.48 19.45 20.22
N GLU A 107 -14.80 19.40 21.51
CA GLU A 107 -14.76 18.16 22.27
C GLU A 107 -15.81 17.16 21.76
N ARG A 108 -17.02 17.62 21.44
CA ARG A 108 -18.04 16.78 20.80
C ARG A 108 -17.58 16.20 19.47
N ARG A 109 -16.90 16.99 18.63
CA ARG A 109 -16.33 16.51 17.35
C ARG A 109 -15.22 15.49 17.58
N ARG A 110 -14.35 15.71 18.56
CA ARG A 110 -13.30 14.76 18.93
C ARG A 110 -13.89 13.44 19.40
N GLU A 111 -14.91 13.48 20.24
CA GLU A 111 -15.58 12.27 20.72
C GLU A 111 -16.25 11.51 19.58
N GLN A 112 -16.94 12.21 18.68
CA GLN A 112 -17.52 11.60 17.49
C GLN A 112 -16.45 10.96 16.59
N ASN A 113 -15.31 11.63 16.39
CA ASN A 113 -14.22 11.09 15.60
C ASN A 113 -13.55 9.87 16.29
N ARG A 114 -13.38 9.91 17.62
CA ARG A 114 -12.90 8.77 18.42
C ARG A 114 -13.80 7.55 18.23
N MET A 115 -15.11 7.73 18.31
CA MET A 115 -16.08 6.66 18.11
C MET A 115 -16.10 6.16 16.66
N ALA A 116 -16.02 7.07 15.67
CA ALA A 116 -15.94 6.70 14.27
C ALA A 116 -14.66 5.89 13.95
N ALA A 117 -13.52 6.31 14.49
CA ALA A 117 -12.24 5.60 14.33
C ALA A 117 -12.28 4.20 14.97
N ARG A 118 -12.88 4.06 16.16
CA ARG A 118 -13.09 2.76 16.81
C ARG A 118 -13.93 1.84 15.92
N ARG A 119 -15.10 2.31 15.47
CA ARG A 119 -16.00 1.55 14.59
C ARG A 119 -15.33 1.17 13.26
N PHE A 120 -14.52 2.06 12.68
CA PHE A 120 -13.78 1.76 11.46
C PHE A 120 -12.77 0.63 11.68
N ARG A 121 -11.98 0.69 12.76
CA ARG A 121 -11.02 -0.36 13.13
C ARG A 121 -11.74 -1.69 13.41
N GLU A 122 -12.83 -1.67 14.17
CA GLU A 122 -13.65 -2.87 14.44
C GLU A 122 -14.20 -3.47 13.14
N LYS A 123 -14.69 -2.65 12.21
CA LYS A 123 -15.19 -3.11 10.91
C LYS A 123 -14.09 -3.74 10.07
N GLN A 124 -12.89 -3.17 10.06
CA GLN A 124 -11.73 -3.74 9.37
C GLN A 124 -11.32 -5.09 9.96
N ILE A 125 -11.20 -5.17 11.29
CA ILE A 125 -10.87 -6.43 11.99
C ILE A 125 -11.95 -7.49 11.70
N THR A 126 -13.23 -7.13 11.84
CA THR A 126 -14.34 -8.05 11.57
C THR A 126 -14.32 -8.56 10.14
N ARG A 127 -14.07 -7.69 9.16
CA ARG A 127 -13.92 -8.11 7.75
C ARG A 127 -12.77 -9.10 7.57
N GLY A 128 -11.60 -8.80 8.15
CA GLY A 128 -10.43 -9.68 8.09
C GLY A 128 -10.72 -11.06 8.71
N THR A 129 -11.28 -11.08 9.92
CA THR A 129 -11.64 -12.33 10.62
C THR A 129 -12.68 -13.15 9.85
N LYS A 130 -13.68 -12.51 9.22
CA LYS A 130 -14.69 -13.19 8.41
C LYS A 130 -14.07 -13.87 7.19
N LEU A 131 -13.16 -13.17 6.50
CA LEU A 131 -12.44 -13.73 5.36
C LEU A 131 -11.56 -14.91 5.79
N GLN A 132 -10.79 -14.75 6.87
CA GLN A 132 -9.94 -15.82 7.40
C GLN A 132 -10.74 -17.07 7.78
N LYS A 133 -11.87 -16.91 8.49
CA LYS A 133 -12.77 -18.03 8.83
C LYS A 133 -13.29 -18.74 7.58
N LYS A 134 -13.70 -17.99 6.56
CA LYS A 134 -14.18 -18.56 5.29
C LYS A 134 -13.07 -19.32 4.56
N THR A 135 -11.83 -18.80 4.57
CA THR A 135 -10.67 -19.50 4.00
C THR A 135 -10.43 -20.83 4.71
N GLN A 136 -10.38 -20.82 6.05
CA GLN A 136 -10.17 -22.02 6.86
C GLN A 136 -11.28 -23.07 6.63
N GLU A 137 -12.53 -22.64 6.56
CA GLU A 137 -13.67 -23.51 6.26
C GLU A 137 -13.52 -24.16 4.87
N LEU A 138 -13.19 -23.36 3.85
CA LEU A 138 -12.98 -23.87 2.49
C LEU A 138 -11.79 -24.84 2.42
N GLU A 139 -10.69 -24.56 3.12
CA GLU A 139 -9.53 -25.45 3.20
C GLU A 139 -9.88 -26.78 3.88
N SER A 140 -10.61 -26.73 5.00
CA SER A 140 -11.12 -27.92 5.69
C SER A 140 -12.03 -28.75 4.78
N ASN A 141 -12.97 -28.11 4.08
CA ASN A 141 -13.87 -28.79 3.15
C ASN A 141 -13.10 -29.38 1.97
N ASN A 142 -12.12 -28.65 1.43
CA ASN A 142 -11.29 -29.12 0.32
C ASN A 142 -10.48 -30.36 0.70
N THR A 143 -9.84 -30.34 1.87
CA THR A 143 -9.08 -31.51 2.37
C THR A 143 -9.98 -32.71 2.60
N SER A 144 -11.16 -32.51 3.22
CA SER A 144 -12.15 -33.57 3.42
C SER A 144 -12.60 -34.19 2.09
N LEU A 145 -13.00 -33.37 1.11
CA LEU A 145 -13.42 -33.84 -0.21
C LEU A 145 -12.28 -34.57 -0.96
N ARG A 146 -11.05 -34.06 -0.89
CA ARG A 146 -9.88 -34.73 -1.48
C ARG A 146 -9.61 -36.10 -0.86
N ASN A 147 -9.81 -36.24 0.45
CA ASN A 147 -9.70 -37.52 1.13
C ASN A 147 -10.80 -38.49 0.69
N GLN A 148 -12.05 -38.03 0.61
CA GLN A 148 -13.15 -38.86 0.09
C GLN A 148 -12.89 -39.34 -1.34
N ILE A 149 -12.42 -38.46 -2.23
CA ILE A 149 -12.03 -38.84 -3.60
C ILE A 149 -10.94 -39.92 -3.58
N ARG A 150 -9.95 -39.80 -2.69
CA ARG A 150 -8.87 -40.78 -2.58
C ARG A 150 -9.39 -42.14 -2.14
N GLU A 151 -10.23 -42.19 -1.12
CA GLU A 151 -10.80 -43.44 -0.62
C GLU A 151 -11.71 -44.10 -1.65
N LEU A 152 -12.58 -43.34 -2.32
CA LEU A 152 -13.43 -43.87 -3.40
C LEU A 152 -12.62 -44.41 -4.58
N ARG A 153 -11.49 -43.78 -4.92
CA ARG A 153 -10.59 -44.29 -5.97
C ARG A 153 -9.95 -45.62 -5.57
N LYS A 154 -9.49 -45.74 -4.33
CA LYS A 154 -8.94 -47.01 -3.81
C LYS A 154 -9.99 -48.11 -3.84
N GLU A 155 -11.21 -47.82 -3.35
CA GLU A 155 -12.30 -48.79 -3.33
C GLU A 155 -12.65 -49.26 -4.75
N LYS A 156 -12.74 -48.32 -5.70
CA LYS A 156 -12.93 -48.65 -7.11
C LYS A 156 -11.82 -49.56 -7.64
N GLU A 157 -10.55 -49.24 -7.39
CA GLU A 157 -9.41 -50.05 -7.84
C GLU A 157 -9.45 -51.47 -7.26
N ILE A 158 -9.80 -51.61 -5.98
CA ILE A 158 -9.98 -52.91 -5.32
C ILE A 158 -11.09 -53.72 -5.98
N LEU A 159 -12.27 -53.12 -6.18
CA LEU A 159 -13.41 -53.79 -6.82
C LEU A 159 -13.10 -54.19 -8.26
N GLN A 160 -12.42 -53.32 -9.02
CA GLN A 160 -11.98 -53.62 -10.38
C GLN A 160 -10.99 -54.79 -10.41
N SER A 161 -10.03 -54.82 -9.48
CA SER A 161 -9.08 -55.93 -9.36
C SER A 161 -9.77 -57.25 -9.01
N GLN A 162 -10.69 -57.24 -8.05
CA GLN A 162 -11.49 -58.42 -7.68
C GLN A 162 -12.33 -58.92 -8.85
N LEU A 163 -12.97 -58.01 -9.59
CA LEU A 163 -13.74 -58.36 -10.78
C LEU A 163 -12.84 -58.97 -11.86
N GLN A 164 -11.68 -58.37 -12.15
CA GLN A 164 -10.73 -58.91 -13.11
C GLN A 164 -10.23 -60.31 -12.71
N ALA A 165 -9.93 -60.53 -11.43
CA ALA A 165 -9.53 -61.82 -10.90
C ALA A 165 -10.64 -62.88 -11.02
N HIS A 166 -11.90 -62.51 -10.83
CA HIS A 166 -13.02 -63.42 -11.08
C HIS A 166 -13.18 -63.71 -12.58
N LEU A 167 -13.12 -62.69 -13.43
CA LEU A 167 -13.30 -62.83 -14.87
C LEU A 167 -12.24 -63.75 -15.50
N SER A 168 -11.03 -63.86 -14.95
CA SER A 168 -9.99 -64.76 -15.46
C SER A 168 -10.28 -66.24 -15.18
N VAL A 169 -11.08 -66.56 -14.16
CA VAL A 169 -11.46 -67.94 -13.80
C VAL A 169 -12.93 -68.25 -14.12
N CYS A 170 -13.70 -67.27 -14.58
CA CYS A 170 -15.13 -67.42 -14.80
C CYS A 170 -15.43 -68.35 -15.99
N PRO A 171 -16.11 -69.49 -15.79
CA PRO A 171 -16.40 -70.45 -16.85
C PRO A 171 -17.40 -69.93 -17.88
N TYR A 172 -18.20 -68.91 -17.55
CA TYR A 172 -19.13 -68.27 -18.49
C TYR A 172 -18.44 -67.33 -19.48
N VAL A 173 -17.29 -66.76 -19.10
CA VAL A 173 -16.53 -65.79 -19.92
C VAL A 173 -15.37 -66.47 -20.66
N ASN A 174 -14.71 -67.45 -20.04
CA ASN A 174 -13.55 -68.14 -20.64
C ASN A 174 -13.82 -69.59 -21.08
N GLY A 175 -15.04 -70.10 -20.90
CA GLY A 175 -15.45 -71.42 -21.40
C GLY A 175 -16.06 -71.36 -22.80
N PRO A 176 -16.15 -72.50 -23.53
CA PRO A 176 -16.88 -72.55 -24.79
C PRO A 176 -18.35 -72.22 -24.51
N TYR A 177 -18.83 -71.15 -25.12
CA TYR A 177 -20.18 -70.60 -24.97
C TYR A 177 -21.23 -71.67 -25.27
N ILE A 178 -21.82 -72.30 -24.25
CA ILE A 178 -23.06 -73.08 -24.42
C ILE A 178 -24.19 -72.09 -24.21
N GLN A 179 -24.86 -71.70 -25.30
CA GLN A 179 -26.02 -70.83 -25.25
C GLN A 179 -27.06 -71.42 -24.29
N PRO A 180 -27.52 -70.67 -23.26
CA PRO A 180 -28.66 -71.11 -22.47
C PRO A 180 -29.88 -71.09 -23.39
N ASN A 181 -30.44 -72.26 -23.65
CA ASN A 181 -31.66 -72.46 -24.41
C ASN A 181 -32.82 -71.84 -23.61
N PHE A 182 -33.14 -70.58 -23.87
CA PHE A 182 -34.31 -69.92 -23.30
C PHE A 182 -35.53 -70.25 -24.16
N PRO A 183 -36.54 -70.94 -23.63
CA PRO A 183 -37.78 -71.20 -24.37
C PRO A 183 -38.56 -69.90 -24.58
N LEU A 184 -39.10 -69.73 -25.79
CA LEU A 184 -39.93 -68.61 -26.25
C LEU A 184 -41.22 -68.45 -25.43
#